data_AF-A0A3D4TDV7-F1
#
_entry.id   AF-A0A3D4TDV7-F1
#
_cell.length_a   1.000
_cell.length_b   1.000
_cell.length_c   1.000
_cell.angle_alpha   90.00
_cell.angle_beta   90.00
_cell.angle_gamma   90.00
#
_symmetry.space_group_name_H-M   'P 1'
#
loop_
_entity.id
_entity.type
_entity.pdbx_description
1 polymer ?
#
loop_
_entity_poly.entity_id
_entity_poly.type
_entity_poly.pdbx_seq_one_letter_code
_entity_poly.pdbx_strand_id
1 'polypeptide(L)' 'MRALENARQKATKLATISGQQIGSVLSIVEEPVKADILFAKDAQMNMRLRKSDSNTENIIDLQRIQITSSLRVKFQLQ' A
#
# COMPACT_ATOMS: atom_id res chain seq x y z
N MET A 1 -9.24 6.58 5.45
CA MET A 1 -8.33 7.36 4.58
C MET A 1 -6.86 7.18 5.00
N ARG A 2 -6.17 6.12 4.55
CA ARG A 2 -4.77 5.85 4.95
C ARG A 2 -3.72 6.61 4.13
N ALA A 3 -3.95 6.80 2.83
CA ALA A 3 -2.99 7.45 1.92
C ALA A 3 -2.74 8.93 2.26
N LEU A 4 -3.79 9.67 2.62
CA LEU A 4 -3.70 11.08 3.03
C LEU A 4 -2.89 11.25 4.32
N GLU A 5 -3.14 10.40 5.32
CA GLU A 5 -2.41 10.42 6.59
C GLU A 5 -0.92 10.13 6.37
N ASN A 6 -0.59 9.14 5.54
CA ASN A 6 0.78 8.85 5.16
C ASN A 6 1.45 10.03 4.43
N ALA A 7 0.71 10.72 3.54
CA ALA A 7 1.23 11.90 2.84
C ALA A 7 1.50 13.06 3.82
N ARG A 8 0.59 13.29 4.78
CA ARG A 8 0.76 14.30 5.82
C ARG A 8 1.98 14.02 6.69
N GLN A 9 2.14 12.80 7.19
CA GLN A 9 3.29 12.44 8.04
C GLN A 9 4.63 12.63 7.30
N LYS A 10 4.69 12.27 6.01
CA LYS A 10 5.88 12.52 5.18
C LYS A 10 6.14 14.01 4.99
N ALA A 11 5.11 14.80 4.69
CA ALA A 11 5.22 16.24 4.50
C ALA A 11 5.68 16.94 5.79
N THR A 12 5.13 16.56 6.96
CA THR A 12 5.58 17.08 8.25
C THR A 12 7.06 16.85 8.47
N LYS A 13 7.54 15.61 8.27
CA LYS A 13 8.97 15.28 8.45
C LYS A 13 9.87 16.15 7.56
N LEU A 14 9.49 16.32 6.29
CA LEU A 14 10.24 17.15 5.35
C LEU A 14 10.24 18.62 5.76
N ALA A 15 9.09 19.17 6.15
CA ALA A 15 8.99 20.55 6.61
C ALA A 15 9.85 20.79 7.87
N THR A 16 9.80 19.87 8.84
CA THR A 16 10.61 19.95 10.07
C THR A 16 12.11 19.96 9.77
N ILE A 17 12.58 19.14 8.82
CA ILE A 17 14.00 19.15 8.40
C ILE A 17 14.38 20.51 7.80
N SER A 18 13.47 21.15 7.07
CA SER A 18 13.65 22.47 6.49
C SER A 18 13.40 23.63 7.46
N GLY A 19 13.18 23.36 8.76
CA GLY A 19 12.89 24.39 9.76
C GLY A 19 11.54 25.08 9.59
N GLN A 20 10.64 24.51 8.79
CA GLN A 20 9.30 25.03 8.49
C GLN A 20 8.21 24.12 9.07
N GLN A 21 6.99 24.64 9.14
CA GLN A 21 5.81 23.84 9.49
C GLN A 21 4.94 23.60 8.26
N ILE A 22 4.24 22.47 8.21
CA ILE A 22 3.20 22.27 7.20
C ILE A 22 1.94 23.04 7.62
N GLY A 23 1.43 23.86 6.72
CA GLY A 23 0.16 24.56 6.84
C GLY A 23 -1.00 23.81 6.18
N SER A 24 -1.90 24.57 5.56
CA SER A 24 -3.08 24.03 4.89
C SER A 24 -2.74 23.18 3.66
N VAL A 25 -3.68 22.30 3.29
CA VAL A 25 -3.61 21.54 2.05
C VAL A 25 -3.97 22.46 0.89
N LEU A 26 -3.09 22.57 -0.10
CA LEU A 26 -3.31 23.37 -1.32
C LEU A 26 -4.03 22.57 -2.39
N SER A 27 -3.70 21.30 -2.56
CA SER A 27 -4.33 20.45 -3.58
C SER A 27 -4.21 18.97 -3.22
N ILE A 28 -5.25 18.21 -3.54
CA ILE A 28 -5.27 16.75 -3.46
C ILE A 28 -5.58 16.23 -4.86
N VAL A 29 -4.73 15.35 -5.38
CA VAL A 29 -4.94 14.67 -6.66
C VAL A 29 -4.87 13.17 -6.41
N GLU A 30 -5.98 12.48 -6.66
CA GLU A 30 -6.02 11.03 -6.68
C GLU A 30 -5.45 10.53 -8.00
N GLU A 31 -4.45 9.65 -7.91
CA GLU A 31 -3.94 8.97 -9.09
C GLU A 31 -4.83 7.78 -9.42
N PRO A 32 -4.97 7.42 -10.72
CA PRO A 32 -5.73 6.26 -11.12
C PRO A 32 -5.21 5.02 -10.40
N VAL A 33 -6.15 4.26 -9.81
CA VAL A 33 -5.86 3.05 -9.04
C VAL A 33 -5.15 2.05 -9.94
N LYS A 34 -3.89 1.74 -9.62
CA LYS A 34 -3.20 0.60 -10.22
C LYS A 34 -3.50 -0.62 -9.35
N ALA A 35 -4.43 -1.45 -9.83
CA ALA A 35 -4.64 -2.76 -9.26
C ALA A 35 -3.56 -3.70 -9.81
N ASP A 36 -2.43 -3.80 -9.10
CA ASP A 36 -1.49 -4.87 -9.36
C ASP A 36 -2.11 -6.17 -8.83
N ILE A 37 -2.62 -7.00 -9.73
CA ILE A 37 -3.03 -8.36 -9.38
C ILE A 37 -1.75 -9.11 -9.01
N LEU A 38 -1.46 -9.20 -7.72
CA LEU A 38 -0.43 -10.09 -7.20
C LEU A 38 -0.91 -11.52 -7.45
N PHE A 39 -0.58 -12.07 -8.62
CA PHE A 39 -0.61 -13.51 -8.81
C PHE A 39 0.38 -14.09 -7.81
N ALA A 40 -0.14 -14.78 -6.80
CA ALA A 40 0.65 -15.49 -5.80
C ALA A 40 1.52 -16.56 -6.48
N LYS A 41 2.66 -16.16 -7.04
CA LYS A 41 3.71 -17.11 -7.49
C LYS A 41 4.18 -18.00 -6.33
N ASP A 42 3.99 -17.55 -5.09
CA ASP A 42 4.27 -18.32 -3.88
C ASP A 42 3.27 -19.45 -3.61
N ALA A 43 2.04 -19.39 -4.15
CA ALA A 43 1.06 -20.48 -4.00
C ALA A 43 1.43 -21.70 -4.86
N GLN A 44 2.04 -21.50 -6.03
CA GLN A 44 2.52 -22.60 -6.88
C GLN A 44 3.76 -23.30 -6.31
N MET A 45 4.63 -22.57 -5.62
CA MET A 45 5.83 -23.15 -5.00
C MET A 45 5.48 -24.05 -3.82
N ASN A 46 4.44 -23.70 -3.05
CA ASN A 46 3.93 -24.53 -1.95
C ASN A 46 3.08 -25.72 -2.40
N MET A 47 2.46 -25.68 -3.58
CA MET A 47 1.71 -26.84 -4.13
C MET A 47 2.64 -27.99 -4.56
N ARG A 48 3.85 -27.69 -5.03
CA ARG A 48 4.74 -28.70 -5.63
C ARG A 48 5.48 -29.56 -4.60
N LEU A 49 5.43 -29.20 -3.31
CA LEU A 49 6.04 -29.93 -2.20
C LEU A 49 5.03 -30.71 -1.33
N ARG A 50 3.72 -30.55 -1.54
CA ARG A 50 2.66 -31.21 -0.73
C ARG A 50 1.98 -32.38 -1.45
N LYS A 51 2.76 -33.26 -2.09
CA LYS A 51 2.27 -34.56 -2.57
C LYS A 51 2.64 -35.74 -1.66
N SER A 52 3.26 -35.49 -0.51
CA SER A 52 3.78 -36.56 0.36
C SER A 52 3.06 -36.76 1.69
N ASP A 53 2.19 -35.86 2.15
CA ASP A 53 1.65 -35.98 3.51
C ASP A 53 0.12 -35.84 3.54
N SER A 54 -0.51 -36.97 3.83
CA SER A 54 -1.92 -37.11 4.18
C SER A 54 -2.26 -36.25 5.42
N ASN A 55 -3.45 -35.68 5.45
CA ASN A 55 -4.02 -34.78 6.47
C ASN A 55 -3.47 -33.34 6.46
N THR A 56 -4.04 -32.49 5.61
CA THR A 56 -4.21 -31.09 6.00
C THR A 56 -5.44 -30.51 5.30
N GLU A 57 -6.31 -29.89 6.10
CA GLU A 57 -7.54 -29.21 5.71
C GLU A 57 -7.35 -28.35 4.46
N ASN A 58 -8.38 -28.32 3.60
CA ASN A 58 -8.46 -27.50 2.39
C ASN A 58 -8.25 -26.02 2.72
N ILE A 59 -7.01 -25.56 2.71
CA ILE A 59 -6.70 -24.13 2.69
C ILE A 59 -6.90 -23.68 1.23
N ILE A 60 -8.11 -23.21 0.94
CA ILE A 60 -8.42 -22.48 -0.28
C ILE A 60 -7.59 -21.19 -0.22
N ASP A 61 -6.52 -21.14 -1.00
CA ASP A 61 -5.64 -19.98 -1.11
C ASP A 61 -6.41 -18.86 -1.83
N LEU A 62 -7.10 -18.03 -1.04
CA LEU A 62 -7.85 -16.88 -1.53
C LEU A 62 -6.89 -15.93 -2.22
N GLN A 63 -7.07 -15.73 -3.53
CA GLN A 63 -6.34 -14.74 -4.31
C GLN A 63 -6.47 -13.37 -3.62
N ARG A 64 -5.39 -12.92 -2.97
CA ARG A 64 -5.35 -11.61 -2.31
C ARG A 64 -5.18 -10.53 -3.37
N ILE A 65 -6.28 -9.86 -3.70
CA ILE A 65 -6.25 -8.66 -4.53
C ILE A 65 -5.78 -7.49 -3.65
N GLN A 66 -4.55 -7.01 -3.88
CA GLN A 66 -4.05 -5.80 -3.23
C GLN A 66 -4.39 -4.58 -4.08
N ILE A 67 -5.38 -3.80 -3.63
CA ILE A 67 -5.72 -2.52 -4.27
C ILE A 67 -4.87 -1.42 -3.63
N THR A 68 -3.95 -0.84 -4.38
CA THR A 68 -3.12 0.29 -3.93
C THR A 68 -3.70 1.59 -4.48
N SER A 69 -4.14 2.48 -3.59
CA SER A 69 -4.53 3.85 -3.95
C SER A 69 -3.35 4.80 -3.74
N SER A 70 -3.04 5.59 -4.76
CA SER A 70 -1.98 6.60 -4.73
C SER A 70 -2.58 7.99 -4.71
N LEU A 71 -2.05 8.86 -3.85
CA LEU A 71 -2.52 10.23 -3.65
C LEU A 71 -1.32 11.18 -3.71
N ARG A 72 -1.42 12.24 -4.51
CA ARG A 72 -0.50 13.38 -4.42
C ARG A 72 -1.18 14.51 -3.64
N VAL A 73 -0.48 15.01 -2.63
CA VAL A 73 -0.96 16.12 -1.79
C VAL A 73 0.09 17.22 -1.76
N LYS A 74 -0.33 18.46 -1.98
CA LYS A 74 0.53 19.64 -1.81
C LYS A 74 0.12 20.36 -0.54
N PHE A 75 1.08 20.69 0.31
CA PHE A 75 0.90 21.47 1.53
C PHE A 75 1.56 22.84 1.35
N GLN A 76 0.92 23.88 1.88
CA GLN A 76 1.56 25.17 2.05
C GLN A 76 2.58 25.06 3.19
N LEU A 77 3.74 25.71 3.08
CA LEU A 77 4.71 25.80 4.18
C LEU A 77 4.50 27.09 4.96
N GLN A 78 4.78 27.04 6.27
CA GLN A 78 4.72 28.14 7.23
C GLN A 78 6.09 28.34 7.88
#